data_AF-A0A377JFS5-F1
#
_entry.id   AF-A0A377JFS5-F1
#
_cell.length_a   1.000
_cell.length_b   1.000
_cell.length_c   1.000
_cell.angle_alpha   90.00
_cell.angle_beta   90.00
_cell.angle_gamma   90.00
#
_symmetry.space_group_name_H-M   'P 1'
#
loop_
_entity.id
_entity.type
_entity.pdbx_description
1 polymer ?
#
loop_
_entity_poly.entity_id
_entity_poly.type
_entity_poly.pdbx_seq_one_letter_code
_entity_poly.pdbx_strand_id
1 'polypeptide(L)' 'MNIQQIIKQHHLELLFQQGSFGIEKESQRVHSNGSIVTSLHPKAFGNRRFHPYIQTDFAESQLELVTPQ' A
#
# COMPACT_ATOMS: atom_id res chain seq x y z
N MET A 1 -12.88 -30.14 -3.77
CA MET A 1 -11.77 -30.13 -4.76
C MET A 1 -10.57 -29.48 -4.11
N ASN A 2 -9.43 -30.16 -4.00
CA ASN A 2 -8.24 -29.60 -3.34
C ASN A 2 -7.31 -28.99 -4.40
N ILE A 3 -7.32 -27.66 -4.49
CA ILE A 3 -6.53 -26.90 -5.48
C ILE A 3 -5.03 -27.15 -5.32
N GLN A 4 -4.54 -27.29 -4.08
CA GLN A 4 -3.13 -27.59 -3.82
C GLN A 4 -2.73 -28.96 -4.39
N GLN A 5 -3.60 -29.97 -4.30
CA GLN A 5 -3.35 -31.28 -4.89
C GLN A 5 -3.29 -31.21 -6.42
N ILE A 6 -4.19 -30.44 -7.05
CA ILE A 6 -4.19 -30.23 -8.51
C ILE A 6 -2.88 -29.54 -8.95
N ILE A 7 -2.46 -28.49 -8.26
CA ILE A 7 -1.20 -27.77 -8.56
C ILE A 7 -0.01 -28.74 -8.50
N LYS A 8 0.09 -29.55 -7.45
CA LYS A 8 1.18 -30.52 -7.28
C LYS A 8 1.12 -31.66 -8.31
N GLN A 9 -0.08 -32.18 -8.58
CA GLN A 9 -0.28 -33.28 -9.53
C GLN A 9 0.07 -32.87 -10.97
N HIS A 10 -0.16 -31.62 -11.33
CA HIS A 10 0.09 -31.09 -12.67
C HIS A 10 1.41 -30.29 -12.77
N HIS A 11 2.25 -30.30 -11.73
CA HIS A 11 3.54 -29.59 -11.68
C HIS A 11 3.44 -28.09 -12.00
N LEU A 12 2.38 -27.44 -11.48
CA LEU A 12 2.07 -26.03 -11.74
C LEU A 12 2.66 -25.07 -10.70
N GLU A 13 3.55 -25.53 -9.81
CA GLU A 13 4.06 -24.73 -8.68
C GLU A 13 4.77 -23.46 -9.15
N LEU A 14 5.56 -23.54 -10.22
CA LEU A 14 6.27 -22.39 -10.79
C LEU A 14 5.29 -21.35 -11.34
N LEU A 15 4.24 -21.78 -12.04
CA LEU A 15 3.20 -20.88 -12.53
C LEU A 15 2.39 -20.28 -11.38
N PHE A 16 2.14 -21.06 -10.33
CA PHE A 16 1.40 -20.61 -9.16
C PHE A 16 2.15 -19.55 -8.35
N GLN A 17 3.49 -19.53 -8.41
CA GLN A 17 4.32 -18.50 -7.78
C GLN A 17 4.32 -17.18 -8.55
N GLN A 18 3.90 -17.18 -9.83
CA GLN A 18 3.86 -15.96 -10.62
C GLN A 18 2.66 -15.10 -10.20
N GLY A 19 2.92 -13.82 -9.98
CA GLY A 19 1.90 -12.85 -9.60
C GLY A 19 2.45 -11.44 -9.69
N SER A 20 1.55 -10.47 -9.83
CA SER A 20 1.86 -9.05 -9.63
C SER A 20 1.47 -8.69 -8.19
N PHE A 21 2.32 -7.94 -7.50
CA PHE A 21 2.13 -7.60 -6.10
C PHE A 21 2.20 -6.08 -5.93
N GLY A 22 1.17 -5.52 -5.31
CA GLY A 22 1.17 -4.15 -4.83
C GLY A 22 1.42 -4.12 -3.31
N ILE A 23 2.04 -3.05 -2.84
CA ILE A 23 2.26 -2.79 -1.42
C ILE A 23 1.66 -1.43 -1.08
N GLU A 24 0.88 -1.41 -0.01
CA GLU A 24 0.36 -0.20 0.61
C GLU A 24 0.94 -0.10 2.02
N LYS A 25 1.31 1.11 2.42
CA LYS A 25 1.81 1.40 3.78
C LYS A 25 1.16 2.66 4.30
N GLU A 26 0.50 2.52 5.43
CA GLU A 26 -0.05 3.64 6.17
C GLU A 26 0.80 4.02 7.38
N SER A 27 0.86 5.31 7.68
CA SER A 27 1.49 5.82 8.91
C SER A 27 1.00 7.22 9.27
N GLN A 28 0.99 7.55 10.55
CA GLN A 28 0.69 8.90 11.01
C GLN A 28 1.92 9.80 10.83
N ARG A 29 1.70 11.00 10.27
CA ARG A 29 2.66 12.09 10.36
C ARG A 29 2.70 12.59 11.80
N VAL A 30 3.90 12.73 12.35
CA VAL A 30 4.12 13.12 13.75
C VAL A 30 5.11 14.28 13.86
N HIS A 31 4.97 15.07 14.92
CA HIS A 31 6.01 15.98 15.39
C HIS A 31 7.17 15.19 16.00
N SER A 32 8.32 15.83 16.21
CA SER A 32 9.51 15.20 16.80
C SER A 32 9.29 14.65 18.21
N ASN A 33 8.28 15.16 18.94
CA ASN A 33 7.87 14.65 20.24
C ASN A 33 6.88 13.46 20.18
N GLY A 34 6.58 12.95 18.98
CA GLY A 34 5.67 11.82 18.75
C GLY A 34 4.19 12.17 18.71
N SER A 35 3.80 13.44 18.93
CA SER A 35 2.40 13.86 18.79
C SER A 35 1.96 13.89 17.32
N ILE A 36 0.73 13.49 17.04
CA ILE A 36 0.15 13.49 15.69
C ILE A 36 0.03 14.94 15.20
N VAL A 37 0.42 15.17 13.94
CA VAL A 37 0.30 16.51 13.34
C VAL A 37 -1.16 16.87 13.08
N THR A 38 -1.50 18.13 13.27
CA THR A 38 -2.81 18.70 12.88
C THR A 38 -2.72 19.56 11.62
N SER A 39 -1.53 19.64 11.02
CA SER A 39 -1.31 20.37 9.77
C SER A 39 -1.91 19.64 8.58
N LEU A 40 -2.29 20.41 7.54
CA LEU A 40 -2.74 19.86 6.27
C LEU A 40 -1.66 19.02 5.58
N HIS A 41 -2.07 18.21 4.61
CA HIS A 41 -1.21 17.44 3.74
C HIS A 41 -0.16 18.34 3.07
N PRO A 42 1.11 17.92 3.01
CA PRO A 42 2.17 18.74 2.44
C PRO A 42 1.92 19.06 0.96
N LYS A 43 1.85 20.35 0.61
CA LYS A 43 1.61 20.81 -0.78
C LYS A 43 2.65 20.31 -1.79
N ALA A 44 3.85 19.96 -1.32
CA ALA A 44 4.93 19.42 -2.16
C ALA A 44 4.56 18.08 -2.82
N PHE A 45 3.63 17.31 -2.25
CA PHE A 45 3.17 16.03 -2.80
C PHE A 45 1.97 16.19 -3.75
N GLY A 46 1.59 17.42 -4.09
CA GLY A 46 0.49 17.68 -5.02
C GLY A 46 -0.88 17.40 -4.40
N ASN A 47 -1.83 16.98 -5.23
CA ASN A 47 -3.21 16.78 -4.82
C ASN A 47 -3.50 15.29 -4.60
N ARG A 48 -3.87 14.93 -3.37
CA ARG A 48 -4.24 13.56 -2.99
C ARG A 48 -5.35 12.94 -3.85
N ARG A 49 -6.21 13.75 -4.48
CA ARG A 49 -7.31 13.25 -5.34
C ARG A 49 -6.82 12.48 -6.57
N PHE A 50 -5.60 12.73 -7.02
CA PHE A 50 -5.05 12.09 -8.23
C PHE A 50 -3.60 11.63 -8.10
N HIS A 51 -2.93 11.83 -6.96
CA HIS A 51 -1.54 11.43 -6.79
C HIS A 51 -1.44 9.91 -6.58
N PRO A 52 -0.81 9.14 -7.50
CA PRO A 52 -0.92 7.68 -7.51
C PRO A 52 -0.13 6.95 -6.42
N TYR A 53 0.84 7.63 -5.78
CA TYR A 53 1.81 6.96 -4.89
C TYR A 53 1.81 7.45 -3.43
N ILE A 54 1.21 8.62 -3.19
CA ILE A 54 1.28 9.33 -1.91
C ILE A 54 -0.07 10.00 -1.72
N GLN A 55 -0.81 9.53 -0.73
CA GLN A 55 -2.14 10.02 -0.41
C GLN A 55 -2.32 10.10 1.11
N THR A 56 -3.55 10.35 1.53
CA THR A 56 -3.98 10.16 2.91
C THR A 56 -5.16 9.21 2.89
N ASP A 57 -5.19 8.27 3.84
CA ASP A 57 -6.33 7.36 4.03
C ASP A 57 -7.46 8.08 4.80
N PHE A 58 -7.80 7.65 6.02
CA PHE A 58 -8.92 8.21 6.78
C PHE A 58 -8.67 9.64 7.29
N ALA A 59 -7.53 9.86 7.95
CA ALA A 59 -7.20 11.15 8.56
C ALA A 59 -6.24 11.96 7.69
N GLU A 60 -6.37 13.29 7.71
CA GLU A 60 -5.42 14.21 7.03
C GLU A 60 -3.96 14.01 7.51
N SER A 61 -3.78 13.52 8.74
CA SER A 61 -2.48 13.19 9.32
C SER A 61 -1.95 11.81 8.91
N GLN A 62 -2.82 10.89 8.46
CA GLN A 62 -2.48 9.51 8.11
C GLN A 62 -2.05 9.43 6.65
N LEU A 63 -0.74 9.41 6.42
CA LEU A 63 -0.17 9.25 5.09
C LEU A 63 -0.30 7.79 4.63
N GLU A 64 -0.68 7.60 3.38
CA GLU A 64 -0.68 6.31 2.69
C GLU A 64 0.31 6.36 1.52
N LEU A 65 1.19 5.36 1.45
CA LEU A 65 2.13 5.16 0.37
C LEU A 65 1.74 3.93 -0.42
N VAL A 66 1.52 4.09 -1.73
CA VAL A 66 1.05 3.05 -2.64
C VAL A 66 2.11 2.79 -3.70
N THR A 67 2.51 1.54 -3.90
CA THR A 67 3.43 1.19 -5.00
C THR A 67 2.67 0.99 -6.32
N PRO A 68 3.26 1.34 -7.48
CA PRO A 68 2.72 0.90 -8.76
C PRO A 68 2.66 -0.64 -8.84
N GLN A 69 1.74 -1.15 -9.68
CA GLN A 69 1.72 -2.55 -10.12
C GLN A 69 2.47 -2.71 -11.45
#